data_AF-A0A950VPZ7-F1
#
_entry.id   AF-A0A950VPZ7-F1
#
_cell.length_a   1.000
_cell.length_b   1.000
_cell.length_c   1.000
_cell.angle_alpha   90.00
_cell.angle_beta   90.00
_cell.angle_gamma   90.00
#
_symmetry.space_group_name_H-M   'P 1'
#
loop_
_entity.id
_entity.type
_entity.pdbx_description
1 polymer ?
#
loop_
_entity_poly.entity_id
_entity_poly.type
_entity_poly.pdbx_seq_one_letter_code
_entity_poly.pdbx_strand_id
1 'polypeptide(L)'
;MNGADAIARILQLEGVEYLFSYPNHPLIDAAAQLGIRPIIARGEKTIINMADGYTRATNAQRPTVVVVQAGPGIENAFGALAQAFADGIPLLV
;
A
#
# COMPACT_ATOMS: atom_id res chain seq x y z
N MET A 1 7.83 21.03 -0.03
CA MET A 1 6.90 19.94 -0.34
C MET A 1 7.21 19.42 -1.72
N ASN A 2 7.74 18.22 -1.81
CA ASN A 2 7.77 17.45 -3.04
C ASN A 2 6.43 16.68 -3.18
N GLY A 3 6.23 15.95 -4.29
CA GLY A 3 4.98 15.21 -4.53
C GLY A 3 4.70 14.12 -3.49
N ALA A 4 5.74 13.44 -2.98
CA ALA A 4 5.58 12.39 -1.98
C ALA A 4 5.08 12.95 -0.64
N ASP A 5 5.57 14.12 -0.22
CA ASP A 5 5.09 14.81 0.99
C ASP A 5 3.59 15.13 0.89
N ALA A 6 3.16 15.63 -0.29
CA ALA A 6 1.76 15.97 -0.53
C ALA A 6 0.86 14.72 -0.51
N ILE A 7 1.28 13.63 -1.17
CA ILE A 7 0.55 12.36 -1.15
C ILE A 7 0.46 11.82 0.27
N ALA A 8 1.59 11.73 0.99
CA ALA A 8 1.61 11.22 2.37
C ALA A 8 0.71 12.05 3.30
N ARG A 9 0.64 13.37 3.10
CA ARG A 9 -0.27 14.24 3.85
C ARG A 9 -1.74 13.95 3.56
N ILE A 10 -2.10 13.71 2.30
CA ILE A 10 -3.46 13.30 1.94
C ILE A 10 -3.80 11.96 2.59
N LEU A 11 -2.93 10.95 2.46
CA LEU A 11 -3.13 9.63 3.07
C LEU A 11 -3.28 9.71 4.60
N GLN A 12 -2.51 10.58 5.26
CA GLN A 12 -2.63 10.83 6.70
C GLN A 12 -4.03 11.38 7.05
N LEU A 13 -4.53 12.35 6.28
CA LEU A 13 -5.86 12.95 6.50
C LEU A 13 -6.99 11.95 6.26
N GLU A 14 -6.83 11.04 5.31
CA GLU A 14 -7.76 9.93 5.05
C GLU A 14 -7.70 8.82 6.12
N GLY A 15 -6.77 8.91 7.08
CA GLY A 15 -6.65 7.96 8.19
C GLY A 15 -5.94 6.65 7.83
N VAL A 16 -5.05 6.68 6.82
CA VAL A 16 -4.20 5.53 6.49
C VAL A 16 -3.22 5.26 7.64
N GLU A 17 -3.22 4.04 8.16
CA GLU A 17 -2.35 3.63 9.28
C GLU A 17 -1.07 2.93 8.79
N TYR A 18 -1.19 2.13 7.73
CA TYR A 18 -0.10 1.31 7.20
C TYR A 18 0.11 1.55 5.71
N LEU A 19 1.39 1.66 5.32
CA LEU A 19 1.81 1.67 3.93
C LEU A 19 2.47 0.32 3.61
N PHE A 20 1.75 -0.57 2.92
CA PHE A 20 2.30 -1.85 2.48
C PHE A 20 3.21 -1.61 1.29
N SER A 21 4.51 -1.87 1.43
CA SER A 21 5.51 -1.36 0.48
C SER A 21 6.53 -2.41 0.04
N TYR A 22 6.89 -2.37 -1.25
CA TYR A 22 8.17 -2.91 -1.72
C TYR A 22 9.29 -1.92 -1.34
N PRO A 23 10.53 -2.38 -1.06
CA PRO A 23 11.63 -1.47 -0.74
C PRO A 23 11.86 -0.36 -1.77
N ASN A 24 12.45 0.75 -1.33
CA ASN A 24 12.92 1.87 -2.18
C ASN A 24 11.82 2.65 -2.93
N HIS A 25 10.62 2.80 -2.36
CA HIS A 25 9.60 3.70 -2.90
C HIS A 25 9.69 5.10 -2.26
N PRO A 26 9.65 6.22 -3.02
CA PRO A 26 9.80 7.58 -2.47
C PRO A 26 8.76 7.97 -1.40
N LEU A 27 7.61 7.28 -1.39
CA LEU A 27 6.54 7.52 -0.40
C LEU A 27 6.86 6.97 1.00
N ILE A 28 7.82 6.04 1.13
CA ILE A 28 8.12 5.36 2.40
C ILE A 28 8.51 6.36 3.49
N ASP A 29 9.50 7.21 3.20
CA ASP A 29 10.01 8.16 4.19
C ASP A 29 8.98 9.25 4.52
N ALA A 30 8.29 9.77 3.51
CA ALA A 30 7.25 10.78 3.69
C ALA A 30 6.07 10.24 4.54
N ALA A 31 5.65 9.01 4.30
CA ALA A 31 4.61 8.34 5.08
C ALA A 31 5.06 8.10 6.53
N ALA A 32 6.28 7.59 6.74
CA ALA A 32 6.83 7.32 8.06
C ALA A 32 6.93 8.59 8.92
N GLN A 33 7.38 9.71 8.33
CA GLN A 33 7.46 11.01 9.02
C GLN A 33 6.10 11.53 9.49
N LEU A 34 5.01 11.11 8.84
CA LEU A 34 3.64 11.47 9.17
C LEU A 34 2.92 10.40 10.02
N GLY A 35 3.65 9.41 10.53
CA GLY A 35 3.11 8.37 11.41
C GLY A 35 2.36 7.25 10.69
N ILE A 36 2.37 7.23 9.35
CA ILE A 36 1.87 6.09 8.57
C ILE A 36 2.99 5.05 8.56
N ARG A 37 2.79 3.91 9.23
CA ARG A 37 3.86 2.92 9.42
C ARG A 37 4.10 2.12 8.14
N PRO A 38 5.31 2.16 7.54
CA PRO A 38 5.63 1.29 6.41
C PRO A 38 5.74 -0.17 6.85
N ILE A 39 5.07 -1.05 6.11
CA ILE A 39 5.16 -2.51 6.27
C ILE A 39 5.83 -3.05 5.02
N ILE A 40 7.10 -3.46 5.15
CA ILE A 40 7.94 -3.80 4.01
C ILE A 40 8.01 -5.32 3.84
N ALA A 41 7.74 -5.80 2.63
CA ALA A 41 7.93 -7.21 2.25
C ALA A 41 8.84 -7.32 1.01
N ARG A 42 9.43 -8.51 0.82
CA ARG A 42 10.45 -8.78 -0.21
C ARG A 42 9.88 -9.32 -1.53
N GLY A 43 8.56 -9.43 -1.65
CA GLY A 43 7.87 -9.87 -2.86
C GLY A 43 6.59 -9.08 -3.07
N GLU A 44 6.37 -8.63 -4.30
CA GLU A 44 5.28 -7.74 -4.69
C GLU A 44 3.92 -8.43 -4.50
N LYS A 45 3.83 -9.72 -4.86
CA LYS A 45 2.66 -10.56 -4.58
C LYS A 45 2.37 -10.66 -3.08
N THR A 46 3.41 -10.83 -2.26
CA THR A 46 3.27 -10.94 -0.79
C THR A 46 2.71 -9.65 -0.19
N ILE A 47 3.14 -8.49 -0.69
CA ILE A 47 2.68 -7.18 -0.23
C ILE A 47 1.17 -7.04 -0.47
N ILE A 48 0.70 -7.38 -1.67
CA ILE A 48 -0.75 -7.34 -1.99
C ILE A 48 -1.54 -8.30 -1.08
N ASN A 49 -1.06 -9.53 -0.88
CA ASN A 49 -1.74 -10.51 -0.02
C ASN A 49 -1.80 -10.06 1.45
N MET A 50 -0.76 -9.37 1.95
CA MET A 50 -0.76 -8.79 3.29
C MET A 50 -1.79 -7.66 3.41
N ALA A 51 -1.85 -6.78 2.40
CA ALA A 51 -2.82 -5.70 2.32
C ALA A 51 -4.25 -6.23 2.25
N ASP A 52 -4.50 -7.25 1.42
CA ASP A 52 -5.78 -7.96 1.36
C ASP A 52 -6.19 -8.51 2.75
N GLY A 53 -5.31 -9.27 3.39
CA GLY A 53 -5.57 -9.82 4.72
C GLY A 53 -5.89 -8.75 5.77
N TYR A 54 -5.18 -7.62 5.73
CA TYR A 54 -5.45 -6.48 6.61
C TYR A 54 -6.81 -5.82 6.33
N THR A 55 -7.15 -5.59 5.06
CA THR A 55 -8.45 -5.04 4.66
C THR A 55 -9.58 -5.93 5.14
N ARG A 56 -9.44 -7.25 5.02
CA ARG A 56 -10.45 -8.20 5.54
C ARG A 56 -10.54 -8.17 7.06
N ALA A 57 -9.38 -8.21 7.74
CA ALA A 57 -9.34 -8.22 9.20
C ALA A 57 -9.94 -6.94 9.82
N THR A 58 -9.89 -5.83 9.10
CA THR A 58 -10.49 -4.55 9.51
C THR A 58 -11.91 -4.33 8.99
N ASN A 59 -12.52 -5.34 8.36
CA ASN A 59 -13.82 -5.23 7.68
C ASN A 59 -13.91 -4.03 6.73
N ALA A 60 -12.80 -3.74 6.03
CA ALA A 60 -12.65 -2.58 5.14
C ALA A 60 -12.98 -1.22 5.76
N GLN A 61 -12.95 -1.11 7.11
CA GLN A 61 -13.23 0.15 7.81
C GLN A 61 -12.07 1.15 7.73
N ARG A 62 -10.88 0.71 7.33
CA ARG A 62 -9.67 1.54 7.23
C ARG A 62 -9.16 1.52 5.79
N PRO A 63 -8.74 2.65 5.21
CA PRO A 63 -8.13 2.65 3.89
C PRO A 63 -6.83 1.84 3.89
N THR A 64 -6.66 1.00 2.88
CA THR A 64 -5.47 0.16 2.71
C THR A 64 -4.69 0.61 1.49
N VAL A 65 -3.44 1.01 1.72
CA VAL A 65 -2.55 1.54 0.67
C VAL A 65 -1.37 0.63 0.46
N VAL A 66 -1.12 0.31 -0.81
CA VAL A 66 0.02 -0.46 -1.28
C VAL A 66 0.86 0.42 -2.19
N VAL A 67 2.18 0.27 -2.15
CA VAL A 67 3.08 0.80 -3.17
C VAL A 67 4.08 -0.26 -3.61
N VAL A 68 4.27 -0.34 -4.92
CA VAL A 68 5.24 -1.23 -5.57
C VAL A 68 6.08 -0.44 -6.57
N GLN A 69 7.22 -0.99 -6.96
CA GLN A 69 8.08 -0.35 -7.95
C GLN A 69 7.42 -0.33 -9.34
N ALA A 70 7.59 0.76 -10.09
CA ALA A 70 7.19 0.83 -11.50
C ALA A 70 7.96 -0.19 -12.36
N GLY A 71 7.32 -0.67 -13.43
CA GLY A 71 7.87 -1.69 -14.32
C GLY A 71 7.66 -3.10 -13.77
N PRO A 72 8.72 -3.92 -13.55
CA PRO A 72 8.55 -5.31 -13.16
C PRO A 72 7.83 -5.49 -11.81
N GLY A 73 7.91 -4.50 -10.91
CA GLY A 73 7.26 -4.58 -9.61
C GLY A 73 5.73 -4.65 -9.69
N ILE A 74 5.11 -3.77 -10.49
CA ILE A 74 3.66 -3.81 -10.70
C ILE A 74 3.21 -5.05 -11.50
N GLU A 75 4.04 -5.50 -12.46
CA GLU A 75 3.78 -6.75 -13.21
C GLU A 75 3.79 -7.98 -12.29
N ASN A 76 4.76 -8.06 -11.37
CA ASN A 76 4.86 -9.13 -10.37
C ASN A 76 3.69 -9.10 -9.37
N ALA A 77 3.18 -7.90 -9.04
CA ALA A 77 2.03 -7.72 -8.15
C ALA A 77 0.70 -8.10 -8.81
N PHE A 78 0.61 -8.00 -10.14
CA PHE A 78 -0.64 -8.03 -10.89
C PHE A 78 -1.50 -9.25 -10.60
N GLY A 79 -0.90 -10.44 -10.51
CA GLY A 79 -1.65 -11.67 -10.22
C GLY A 79 -2.39 -11.65 -8.88
N ALA A 80 -1.79 -11.08 -7.82
CA ALA A 80 -2.49 -10.91 -6.54
C ALA A 80 -3.47 -9.74 -6.57
N LEU A 81 -3.16 -8.66 -7.30
CA LEU A 81 -4.10 -7.55 -7.45
C LEU A 81 -5.38 -7.98 -8.17
N ALA A 82 -5.26 -8.80 -9.22
CA ALA A 82 -6.40 -9.38 -9.92
C ALA A 82 -7.25 -10.27 -9.01
N GLN A 83 -6.63 -11.04 -8.12
CA GLN A 83 -7.34 -11.85 -7.13
C GLN A 83 -8.09 -10.96 -6.12
N ALA A 84 -7.41 -9.96 -5.53
CA ALA A 84 -8.02 -9.02 -4.60
C ALA A 84 -9.21 -8.27 -5.23
N PHE A 85 -9.07 -7.86 -6.49
CA PHE A 85 -10.15 -7.24 -7.26
C PHE A 85 -11.33 -8.19 -7.47
N ALA A 86 -11.07 -9.44 -7.87
CA ALA A 86 -12.12 -10.45 -8.06
C ALA A 86 -12.88 -10.76 -6.75
N ASP A 87 -12.19 -10.70 -5.62
CA ASP A 87 -12.76 -10.91 -4.30
C ASP A 87 -13.44 -9.66 -3.71
N GLY A 88 -13.44 -8.54 -4.44
CA GLY A 88 -14.06 -7.27 -4.03
C GLY A 88 -13.32 -6.55 -2.90
N ILE A 89 -12.01 -6.75 -2.79
CA ILE A 89 -11.20 -6.18 -1.71
C ILE A 89 -10.73 -4.77 -2.09
N PRO A 90 -11.13 -3.72 -1.36
CA PRO A 90 -10.76 -2.35 -1.68
C PRO A 90 -9.30 -2.08 -1.29
N LEU A 91 -8.44 -1.92 -2.29
CA LEU A 91 -7.04 -1.56 -2.15
C LEU A 91 -6.73 -0.34 -3.01
N LEU A 92 -5.96 0.62 -2.48
CA LEU A 92 -5.31 1.66 -3.26
C LEU A 92 -3.88 1.20 -3.56
N VAL A 93 -3.52 1.03 -4.83
CA VAL A 93 -2.19 0.56 -5.28
C VAL A 93 -1.54 1.59 -6.19
#